data_AF-A0A9D5IF90-F1
#
_entry.id   AF-A0A9D5IF90-F1
#
_cell.length_a   1.000
_cell.length_b   1.000
_cell.length_c   1.000
_cell.angle_alpha   90.00
_cell.angle_beta   90.00
_cell.angle_gamma   90.00
#
_symmetry.space_group_name_H-M   'P 1'
#
loop_
_entity.id
_entity.type
_entity.pdbx_description
1 polymer ?
#
loop_
_entity_poly.entity_id
_entity_poly.type
_entity_poly.pdbx_seq_one_letter_code
_entity_poly.pdbx_strand_id
1 'polypeptide(L)'
;MLDNQPAPAGTIVFVPLAAGQLQSQGIIQDDGTFVIEGENGPSAGEYKVEILCAKKTGRRIQSMSSSDGTGMIDERVPVIPARYNTATTLRQTITSGEITLLYQLQSAP
;
A
#
# COMPACT_ATOMS: atom_id res chain seq x y z
N MET A 1 -9.99 0.99 2.67
CA MET A 1 -10.79 2.24 2.80
C MET A 1 -10.04 3.23 3.67
N LEU A 2 -10.20 4.54 3.44
CA LEU A 2 -9.70 5.64 4.26
C LEU A 2 -10.87 6.57 4.60
N ASP A 3 -11.13 6.82 5.89
CA ASP A 3 -12.23 7.67 6.37
C ASP A 3 -13.60 7.32 5.75
N ASN A 4 -13.92 6.02 5.68
CA ASN A 4 -15.13 5.47 5.07
C ASN A 4 -15.28 5.73 3.55
N GLN A 5 -14.20 6.12 2.88
CA GLN A 5 -14.13 6.24 1.42
C GLN A 5 -13.11 5.24 0.84
N PRO A 6 -13.16 4.95 -0.47
CA PRO A 6 -12.06 4.30 -1.17
C PRO A 6 -10.72 4.97 -0.82
N ALA A 7 -9.71 4.17 -0.50
CA ALA A 7 -8.37 4.70 -0.31
C ALA A 7 -7.82 5.11 -1.69
N PRO A 8 -7.07 6.22 -1.82
CA PRO A 8 -6.46 6.56 -3.09
C PRO A 8 -5.34 5.59 -3.43
N ALA A 9 -4.88 5.64 -4.68
CA ALA A 9 -3.82 4.77 -5.15
C ALA A 9 -2.57 4.79 -4.25
N GLY A 10 -1.92 3.64 -4.20
CA GLY A 10 -0.86 3.40 -3.24
C GLY A 10 -0.26 2.02 -3.35
N THR A 11 0.36 1.60 -2.25
CA THR A 11 1.07 0.34 -2.15
C THR A 11 0.78 -0.28 -0.80
N ILE A 12 0.60 -1.60 -0.78
CA ILE A 12 0.50 -2.41 0.42
C ILE A 12 1.66 -3.40 0.43
N VAL A 13 2.31 -3.56 1.57
CA VAL A 13 3.47 -4.44 1.76
C VAL A 13 3.21 -5.35 2.96
N PHE A 14 3.36 -6.64 2.72
CA PHE A 14 3.32 -7.68 3.73
C PHE A 14 4.75 -8.04 4.09
N VAL A 15 5.18 -7.63 5.29
CA VAL A 15 6.52 -7.90 5.82
C VAL A 15 6.43 -9.09 6.77
N PRO A 16 7.04 -10.25 6.44
CA PRO A 16 6.92 -11.44 7.27
C PRO A 16 7.62 -11.25 8.61
N LEU A 17 7.05 -11.86 9.64
CA LEU A 17 7.67 -11.90 10.98
C LEU A 17 8.61 -13.09 11.14
N ALA A 18 8.39 -14.15 10.37
CA ALA A 18 9.24 -15.32 10.35
C ALA A 18 10.50 -15.05 9.51
N ALA A 19 11.66 -15.49 10.01
CA ALA A 19 12.91 -15.40 9.27
C ALA A 19 12.88 -16.28 8.01
N GLY A 20 13.49 -15.80 6.93
CA GLY A 20 13.61 -16.54 5.66
C GLY A 20 12.42 -16.45 4.72
N GLN A 21 11.31 -15.81 5.12
CA GLN A 21 10.22 -15.46 4.21
C GLN A 21 10.50 -14.12 3.50
N LEU A 22 10.08 -14.02 2.24
CA LEU A 22 10.18 -12.79 1.46
C LEU A 22 8.98 -11.88 1.71
N GLN A 23 9.19 -10.57 1.61
CA GLN A 23 8.09 -9.61 1.59
C GLN A 23 7.29 -9.72 0.30
N SER A 24 5.99 -9.46 0.40
CA SER A 24 5.08 -9.38 -0.74
C SER A 24 4.51 -7.98 -0.87
N GLN A 25 4.33 -7.50 -2.09
CA GLN A 25 3.85 -6.15 -2.37
C GLN A 25 2.67 -6.19 -3.33
N GLY A 26 1.67 -5.34 -3.07
CA GLY A 26 0.52 -5.11 -3.93
C GLY A 26 0.36 -3.64 -4.26
N ILE A 27 -0.22 -3.36 -5.43
CA ILE A 27 -0.61 -2.02 -5.84
C ILE A 27 -2.06 -1.79 -5.46
N ILE A 28 -2.30 -0.72 -4.69
CA ILE A 28 -3.64 -0.23 -4.37
C ILE A 28 -4.08 0.66 -5.53
N GLN A 29 -5.20 0.32 -6.16
CA GLN A 29 -5.81 1.07 -7.25
C GLN A 29 -6.54 2.31 -6.73
N ASP A 30 -6.99 3.20 -7.63
CA ASP A 30 -7.71 4.42 -7.27
C ASP A 30 -9.09 4.15 -6.63
N ASP A 31 -9.62 2.94 -6.73
CA ASP A 31 -10.84 2.48 -6.04
C ASP A 31 -10.55 1.86 -4.66
N GLY A 32 -9.30 1.89 -4.21
CA GLY A 32 -8.85 1.36 -2.92
C GLY A 32 -8.73 -0.16 -2.85
N THR A 33 -8.93 -0.86 -3.97
CA THR A 33 -8.73 -2.31 -4.06
C THR A 33 -7.28 -2.66 -4.37
N PHE A 34 -6.85 -3.86 -4.01
CA PHE A 34 -5.56 -4.41 -4.40
C PHE A 34 -5.72 -5.91 -4.64
N VAL A 35 -4.88 -6.45 -5.52
CA VAL A 35 -4.78 -7.88 -5.78
C VAL A 35 -3.30 -8.22 -5.81
N ILE A 36 -2.93 -9.30 -5.12
CA ILE A 36 -1.58 -9.89 -5.21
C ILE A 36 -1.76 -11.33 -5.65
N GLU A 37 -1.28 -11.66 -6.84
CA GLU A 37 -1.39 -13.00 -7.39
C GLU A 37 -0.50 -13.98 -6.63
N GLY A 38 -0.91 -15.25 -6.54
CA GLY A 38 -0.28 -16.25 -5.65
C GLY A 38 1.23 -16.43 -5.83
N GLU A 39 1.79 -16.21 -7.02
CA GLU A 39 3.24 -16.30 -7.25
C GLU A 39 4.02 -15.15 -6.58
N ASN A 40 3.38 -13.98 -6.44
CA ASN A 40 3.93 -12.79 -5.78
C ASN A 40 3.30 -12.54 -4.39
N GLY A 41 2.33 -13.37 -4.01
CA GLY A 41 1.51 -13.26 -2.81
C GLY A 41 2.26 -13.68 -1.55
N PRO A 42 1.81 -13.21 -0.38
CA PRO A 42 2.38 -13.64 0.88
C PRO A 42 2.10 -15.14 1.06
N SER A 43 3.15 -15.89 1.41
CA SER A 43 2.99 -17.28 1.85
C SER A 43 2.24 -17.35 3.17
N ALA A 44 1.69 -18.52 3.53
CA ALA A 44 1.04 -18.68 4.82
C ALA A 44 1.99 -18.30 5.98
N GLY A 45 1.48 -17.54 6.96
CA GLY A 45 2.29 -17.01 8.06
C GLY A 45 1.75 -15.71 8.65
N GLU A 46 2.53 -15.12 9.55
CA GLU A 46 2.21 -13.83 10.18
C GLU A 46 3.04 -12.70 9.58
N TYR A 47 2.37 -11.59 9.29
CA TYR A 47 2.96 -10.42 8.64
C TYR A 47 2.64 -9.15 9.40
N LYS A 48 3.59 -8.21 9.36
CA LYS A 48 3.34 -6.78 9.57
C LYS A 48 2.85 -6.19 8.25
N VAL A 49 1.80 -5.37 8.30
CA VAL A 49 1.21 -4.77 7.09
C VAL A 49 1.51 -3.28 7.03
N GLU A 50 2.30 -2.88 6.04
CA GLU A 50 2.61 -1.49 5.74
C GLU A 50 1.76 -1.05 4.55
N ILE A 51 1.02 0.03 4.73
CA ILE A 51 0.20 0.65 3.69
C ILE A 51 0.79 2.03 3.45
N LEU A 52 0.86 2.44 2.18
CA LEU A 52 1.32 3.73 1.72
C LEU A 52 0.36 4.23 0.64
N CYS A 53 -0.42 5.27 0.94
CA CYS A 53 -1.33 5.89 -0.01
C CYS A 53 -0.96 7.37 -0.20
N ALA A 54 -0.99 7.82 -1.45
CA ALA A 54 -0.70 9.20 -1.79
C ALA A 54 -1.68 9.73 -2.83
N LYS A 55 -2.20 10.93 -2.60
CA LYS A 55 -3.18 11.57 -3.48
C LYS A 55 -2.49 12.60 -4.38
N LYS A 56 -2.91 12.68 -5.65
CA LYS A 56 -2.48 13.76 -6.55
C LYS A 56 -2.95 15.11 -6.02
N THR A 57 -2.07 16.12 -6.04
CA THR A 57 -2.44 17.50 -5.67
C THR A 57 -3.02 18.30 -6.84
N GLY A 58 -2.87 17.77 -8.07
CA GLY A 58 -3.20 18.47 -9.31
C GLY A 58 -2.08 19.37 -9.83
N ARG A 59 -0.99 19.53 -9.07
CA ARG A 59 0.23 20.21 -9.53
C ARG A 59 1.14 19.22 -10.24
N ARG A 60 1.94 19.73 -11.18
CA ARG A 60 3.07 18.99 -11.74
C ARG A 60 4.36 19.58 -11.20
N ILE A 61 5.31 18.72 -10.84
CA ILE A 61 6.63 19.10 -10.32
C ILE A 61 7.73 18.57 -11.22
N GLN A 62 8.85 19.29 -11.27
CA GLN A 62 10.03 18.84 -12.02
C GLN A 62 10.59 17.57 -11.37
N SER A 63 10.87 16.55 -12.19
CA SER A 63 11.50 15.32 -11.74
C SER A 63 12.35 14.69 -12.84
N MET A 64 13.57 14.29 -12.48
CA MET A 64 14.48 13.54 -13.34
C MET A 64 13.95 12.12 -13.64
N SER A 65 12.95 11.66 -12.90
CA SER A 65 12.30 10.35 -13.10
C SER A 65 11.10 10.40 -14.06
N SER A 66 10.88 11.53 -14.75
CA SER A 66 9.79 11.64 -15.72
C SER A 66 9.99 10.69 -16.90
N SER A 67 9.07 9.75 -17.09
CA SER A 67 9.12 8.78 -18.18
C SER A 67 8.51 9.29 -19.49
N ASP A 68 7.78 10.41 -19.47
CA ASP A 68 7.11 11.03 -20.62
C ASP A 68 7.99 12.03 -21.39
N GLY A 69 9.25 12.22 -20.98
CA GLY A 69 10.19 13.16 -21.59
C GLY A 69 9.91 14.65 -21.30
N THR A 70 8.86 14.98 -20.55
CA THR A 70 8.53 16.38 -20.19
C THR A 70 9.35 16.91 -19.03
N GLY A 71 10.02 16.02 -18.29
CA GLY A 71 10.68 16.35 -17.02
C GLY A 71 9.69 16.69 -15.89
N MET A 72 8.39 16.41 -16.05
CA MET A 72 7.33 16.79 -15.11
C MET A 72 6.48 15.58 -14.69
N ILE A 73 6.36 15.34 -13.39
CA ILE A 73 5.48 14.31 -12.82
C ILE A 73 4.33 14.93 -12.04
N ASP A 74 3.23 14.20 -11.85
CA ASP A 74 2.17 14.60 -10.92
C ASP A 74 2.71 14.64 -9.49
N GLU A 75 2.54 15.78 -8.80
CA GLU A 75 2.82 15.88 -7.38
C GLU A 75 1.81 15.04 -6.60
N ARG A 76 2.32 14.22 -5.70
CA ARG A 76 1.54 13.37 -4.80
C ARG A 76 1.92 13.64 -3.36
N VAL A 77 0.93 13.71 -2.48
CA VAL A 77 1.11 13.89 -1.04
C VAL A 77 0.61 12.66 -0.27
N PRO A 78 1.36 12.18 0.74
CA PRO A 78 0.87 11.12 1.63
C PRO A 78 -0.43 11.54 2.31
N VAL A 79 -1.41 10.63 2.38
CA VAL A 79 -2.71 10.91 3.01
C VAL A 79 -3.04 10.00 4.19
N ILE A 80 -2.17 9.01 4.45
CA ILE A 80 -2.33 8.09 5.57
C ILE A 80 -1.30 8.38 6.66
N PRO A 81 -1.67 8.23 7.94
CA PRO A 81 -0.75 8.43 9.06
C PRO A 81 0.35 7.38 9.15
N ALA A 82 1.44 7.74 9.82
CA ALA A 82 2.61 6.86 9.98
C ALA A 82 2.30 5.53 10.70
N ARG A 83 1.25 5.49 11.52
CA ARG A 83 0.78 4.27 12.21
C ARG A 83 0.26 3.18 11.27
N TYR A 84 0.16 3.45 9.97
CA TYR A 84 -0.17 2.45 8.95
C TYR A 84 0.99 2.18 7.99
N ASN A 85 2.13 2.88 8.09
CA ASN A 85 3.28 2.70 7.20
C ASN A 85 4.47 2.03 7.92
N THR A 86 5.65 2.64 7.96
CA THR A 86 6.85 2.12 8.63
C THR A 86 6.66 1.94 10.13
N ALA A 87 5.83 2.78 10.78
CA ALA A 87 5.49 2.68 12.20
C ALA A 87 4.21 1.85 12.45
N THR A 88 3.81 1.02 11.49
CA THR A 88 2.59 0.22 11.59
C THR A 88 2.63 -0.79 12.72
N THR A 89 1.48 -0.94 13.37
CA THR A 89 1.19 -2.04 14.29
C THR A 89 0.20 -3.04 13.69
N LEU A 90 -0.23 -2.84 12.43
CA LEU A 90 -1.14 -3.76 11.75
C LEU A 90 -0.48 -5.13 11.60
N ARG A 91 -1.24 -6.16 11.96
CA ARG A 91 -0.86 -7.56 11.82
C ARG A 91 -1.86 -8.27 10.93
N GLN A 92 -1.36 -9.15 10.08
CA GLN A 92 -2.19 -10.02 9.27
C GLN A 92 -1.66 -11.45 9.32
N THR A 93 -2.54 -12.38 9.66
CA THR A 93 -2.29 -13.81 9.46
C THR A 93 -2.81 -14.18 8.08
N ILE A 94 -1.95 -14.82 7.30
CA ILE A 94 -2.24 -15.31 5.95
C ILE A 94 -2.36 -16.83 6.03
N THR A 95 -3.48 -17.36 5.56
CA THR A 95 -3.70 -18.80 5.38
C THR A 95 -3.46 -19.18 3.92
N SER A 96 -3.25 -20.48 3.66
CA SER A 96 -3.15 -20.98 2.29
C SER A 96 -4.47 -20.79 1.53
N GLY A 97 -4.37 -20.46 0.24
CA GLY A 97 -5.51 -20.27 -0.65
C GLY A 97 -5.88 -18.80 -0.87
N GLU A 98 -7.04 -18.59 -1.49
CA GLU A 98 -7.58 -17.26 -1.75
C GLU A 98 -8.12 -16.64 -0.46
N ILE A 99 -7.75 -15.39 -0.19
CA ILE A 99 -8.20 -14.64 0.98
C ILE A 99 -8.67 -13.25 0.55
N THR A 100 -9.70 -12.74 1.23
CA THR A 100 -10.17 -11.36 1.08
C THR A 100 -9.86 -10.59 2.36
N LEU A 101 -9.18 -9.45 2.22
CA LEU A 101 -8.76 -8.60 3.33
C LEU A 101 -9.37 -7.21 3.19
N LEU A 102 -9.87 -6.65 4.29
CA LEU A 102 -10.39 -5.28 4.35
C LEU A 102 -9.67 -4.49 5.43
N TYR A 103 -9.02 -3.41 5.02
CA TYR A 103 -8.39 -2.46 5.94
C TYR A 103 -9.20 -1.16 6.01
N GLN A 104 -9.66 -0.82 7.21
CA GLN A 104 -10.28 0.47 7.53
C GLN A 104 -9.24 1.41 8.13
N LEU A 105 -8.83 2.41 7.35
CA LEU A 105 -7.82 3.39 7.72
C LEU A 105 -8.50 4.72 8.08
N GLN A 106 -7.85 5.48 8.95
CA GLN A 106 -8.30 6.83 9.33
C GLN A 106 -7.17 7.83 9.10
N SER A 107 -7.48 9.01 8.58
CA SER A 107 -6.47 10.07 8.37
C SER A 107 -6.13 10.82 9.66
N ALA A 108 -7.05 10.88 10.60
CA ALA A 108 -6.84 11.45 11.93
C ALA A 108 -6.33 10.39 12.94
N PRO A 109 -5.64 10.77 14.03
CA PRO A 109 -5.26 9.88 15.14
C PRO A 109 -6.44 9.16 15.78
#